data_AF-A0A1Y1QFE6-F1
#
_entry.id   AF-A0A1Y1QFE6-F1
#
_cell.length_a   1.000
_cell.length_b   1.000
_cell.length_c   1.000
_cell.angle_alpha   90.00
_cell.angle_beta   90.00
_cell.angle_gamma   90.00
#
_symmetry.space_group_name_H-M   'P 1'
#
loop_
_entity.id
_entity.type
_entity.pdbx_description
1 polymer ?
#
loop_
_entity_poly.entity_id
_entity_poly.type
_entity_poly.pdbx_seq_one_letter_code
_entity_poly.pdbx_strand_id
1 'polypeptide(L)'
;MSRSLAESLNDLVNLEVDLAAQVRKGEQLLQADMRSTRQLQQDLLDTRLVAVTMLVPRLRRLTRQVAGELGKQVALDVLGEECELDRNLLQSMTAPLEHLIRNAISHGLELPDEREANGKPRTGKISLRVLAGMTRKL
;
A
#
# COMPACT_ATOMS: atom_id res chain seq x y z
N MET A 1 20.56 -9.26 -69.66
CA MET A 1 19.32 -9.41 -68.88
C MET A 1 19.49 -10.23 -67.60
N SER A 2 20.31 -11.30 -67.54
CA SER A 2 20.49 -12.08 -66.30
C SER A 2 21.19 -11.32 -65.15
N ARG A 3 22.14 -10.41 -65.47
CA ARG A 3 22.92 -9.68 -64.45
C ARG A 3 22.09 -8.71 -63.61
N SER A 4 21.21 -7.93 -64.25
CA SER A 4 20.29 -6.99 -63.60
C SER A 4 19.26 -7.71 -62.70
N LEU A 5 18.88 -8.93 -63.08
CA LEU A 5 17.96 -9.77 -62.30
C LEU A 5 18.65 -10.33 -61.04
N ALA A 6 19.93 -10.73 -61.16
CA ALA A 6 20.74 -11.15 -60.02
C ALA A 6 21.04 -9.99 -59.03
N GLU A 7 21.30 -8.78 -59.55
CA GLU A 7 21.46 -7.57 -58.72
C GLU A 7 20.17 -7.24 -57.95
N SER A 8 19.02 -7.26 -58.62
CA SER A 8 17.72 -6.99 -57.97
C SER A 8 17.36 -8.04 -56.91
N LEU A 9 17.71 -9.32 -57.12
CA LEU A 9 17.54 -10.37 -56.12
C LEU A 9 18.45 -10.14 -54.91
N ASN A 10 19.69 -9.70 -55.13
CA ASN A 10 20.62 -9.37 -54.05
C ASN A 10 20.12 -8.17 -53.22
N ASP A 11 19.54 -7.16 -53.87
CA ASP A 11 18.94 -6.01 -53.19
C ASP A 11 17.73 -6.43 -52.33
N LEU A 12 16.89 -7.35 -52.81
CA LEU A 12 15.78 -7.91 -52.02
C LEU A 12 16.26 -8.68 -50.80
N VAL A 13 17.32 -9.49 -50.94
CA VAL A 13 17.93 -10.22 -49.83
C VAL A 13 18.52 -9.25 -48.79
N ASN A 14 19.21 -8.19 -49.25
CA ASN A 14 19.73 -7.17 -48.34
C ASN A 14 18.60 -6.45 -47.58
N LEU A 15 17.50 -6.15 -48.28
CA LEU A 15 16.34 -5.48 -47.67
C LEU A 15 15.63 -6.39 -46.66
N GLU A 16 15.57 -7.70 -46.91
CA GLU A 16 15.05 -8.68 -45.95
C GLU A 16 15.92 -8.73 -44.68
N VAL A 17 17.25 -8.76 -44.84
CA VAL A 17 18.20 -8.74 -43.73
C VAL A 17 18.07 -7.46 -42.91
N ASP A 18 17.95 -6.31 -43.58
CA ASP A 18 17.78 -5.01 -42.94
C ASP A 18 16.44 -4.92 -42.19
N LEU A 19 15.34 -5.38 -42.81
CA LEU A 19 14.02 -5.40 -42.18
C LEU A 19 14.03 -6.31 -40.94
N ALA A 20 14.63 -7.49 -41.03
CA ALA A 20 14.78 -8.39 -39.89
C ALA A 20 15.61 -7.77 -38.76
N ALA A 21 16.64 -6.98 -39.09
CA ALA A 21 17.41 -6.22 -38.11
C ALA A 21 16.58 -5.12 -37.44
N GLN A 22 15.75 -4.39 -38.20
CA GLN A 22 14.86 -3.37 -37.63
C GLN A 22 13.78 -3.97 -36.72
N VAL A 23 13.20 -5.12 -37.10
CA VAL A 23 12.22 -5.82 -36.25
C VAL A 23 12.85 -6.21 -34.91
N ARG A 24 14.04 -6.84 -34.93
CA ARG A 24 14.77 -7.21 -33.70
C ARG A 24 15.10 -5.98 -32.84
N LYS A 25 15.48 -4.86 -33.47
CA LYS A 25 15.74 -3.61 -32.76
C LYS A 25 14.47 -3.05 -32.12
N GLY A 26 13.33 -3.10 -32.81
CA GLY A 26 12.03 -2.72 -32.29
C GLY A 26 11.63 -3.55 -31.07
N GLU A 27 11.80 -4.87 -31.13
CA GLU A 27 11.55 -5.77 -29.99
C GLU A 27 12.43 -5.45 -28.79
N GLN A 28 13.71 -5.17 -29.00
CA GLN A 28 14.63 -4.77 -27.93
C GLN A 28 14.23 -3.44 -27.27
N LEU A 29 13.79 -2.46 -28.08
CA LEU A 29 13.29 -1.18 -27.57
C LEU A 29 12.02 -1.37 -26.75
N LEU A 30 11.06 -2.15 -27.23
CA LEU A 30 9.83 -2.46 -26.50
C LEU A 30 10.14 -3.15 -25.15
N GLN A 31 11.06 -4.11 -25.14
CA GLN A 31 11.47 -4.75 -23.89
C GLN A 31 12.13 -3.77 -22.90
N ALA A 32 12.96 -2.84 -23.39
CA ALA A 32 13.58 -1.81 -22.56
C ALA A 32 12.53 -0.83 -22.00
N ASP A 33 11.55 -0.45 -22.81
CA ASP A 33 10.46 0.44 -22.42
C ASP A 33 9.54 -0.21 -21.36
N MET A 34 9.18 -1.48 -21.54
CA MET A 34 8.42 -2.24 -20.52
C MET A 34 9.16 -2.34 -19.19
N ARG A 35 10.49 -2.53 -19.20
CA ARG A 35 11.30 -2.52 -17.98
C ARG A 35 11.29 -1.15 -17.30
N SER A 36 11.47 -0.07 -18.07
CA SER A 36 11.49 1.30 -17.57
C SER A 36 10.14 1.72 -17.00
N THR A 37 9.04 1.36 -17.67
CA THR A 37 7.67 1.62 -17.20
C THR A 37 7.38 0.91 -15.89
N ARG A 38 7.80 -0.36 -15.73
CA ARG A 38 7.66 -1.08 -14.45
C ARG A 38 8.46 -0.43 -13.33
N GLN A 39 9.68 0.03 -13.61
CA GLN A 39 10.49 0.73 -12.61
C GLN A 39 9.83 2.05 -12.19
N LEU A 40 9.35 2.85 -13.15
CA LEU A 40 8.63 4.09 -12.85
C LEU A 40 7.34 3.84 -12.06
N GLN A 41 6.60 2.77 -12.37
CA GLN A 41 5.43 2.37 -11.59
C GLN A 41 5.81 2.03 -10.15
N GLN A 42 6.92 1.32 -9.94
CA GLN A 42 7.43 1.00 -8.61
C GLN A 42 7.85 2.26 -7.85
N ASP A 43 8.62 3.15 -8.49
CA ASP A 43 9.08 4.41 -7.88
C ASP A 43 7.89 5.33 -7.53
N LEU A 44 6.81 5.31 -8.34
CA LEU A 44 5.58 6.04 -8.05
C LEU A 44 4.79 5.48 -6.85
N LEU A 45 4.90 4.19 -6.57
CA LEU A 45 4.36 3.62 -5.33
C LEU A 45 5.17 4.10 -4.12
N ASP A 46 6.49 4.18 -4.25
CA ASP A 46 7.39 4.59 -3.17
C ASP A 46 7.26 6.09 -2.82
N THR A 47 6.91 6.95 -3.79
CA THR A 47 6.72 8.40 -3.56
C THR A 47 5.42 8.78 -2.82
N ARG A 48 4.53 7.83 -2.52
CA ARG A 48 3.21 8.08 -1.87
C ARG A 48 3.12 7.61 -0.43
N LEU A 49 4.24 7.21 0.16
CA LEU A 49 4.31 6.78 1.54
C LEU A 49 3.98 7.93 2.51
N VAL A 50 3.13 7.64 3.48
CA VAL A 50 2.74 8.57 4.57
C VAL A 50 2.77 7.83 5.89
N ALA A 51 3.24 8.51 6.94
CA ALA A 51 3.28 7.94 8.29
C ALA A 51 1.87 7.70 8.85
N VAL A 52 1.65 6.55 9.49
CA VAL A 52 0.37 6.21 10.14
C VAL A 52 0.00 7.20 11.25
N THR A 53 0.98 7.87 11.85
CA THR A 53 0.82 8.93 12.85
C THR A 53 -0.25 9.95 12.46
N MET A 54 -0.41 10.26 11.17
CA MET A 54 -1.43 11.18 10.68
C MET A 54 -2.87 10.74 11.00
N LEU A 55 -3.13 9.43 11.12
CA LEU A 55 -4.44 8.87 11.43
C LEU A 55 -4.74 8.80 12.94
N VAL A 56 -3.69 8.77 13.77
CA VAL A 56 -3.81 8.54 15.22
C VAL A 56 -4.69 9.56 15.94
N PRO A 57 -4.58 10.89 15.70
CA PRO A 57 -5.46 11.87 16.34
C PRO A 57 -6.94 11.63 16.05
N ARG A 58 -7.27 11.20 14.82
CA ARG A 58 -8.63 10.89 14.40
C ARG A 58 -9.18 9.67 15.14
N LEU A 59 -8.41 8.58 15.21
CA LEU A 59 -8.82 7.38 15.95
C LEU A 59 -8.96 7.65 17.46
N ARG A 60 -8.07 8.45 18.06
CA ARG A 60 -8.17 8.87 19.46
C ARG A 60 -9.42 9.70 19.71
N ARG A 61 -9.78 10.61 18.79
CA ARG A 61 -11.02 11.40 18.88
C ARG A 61 -12.25 10.51 18.81
N LEU A 62 -12.33 9.61 17.83
CA LEU A 62 -13.43 8.64 17.71
C LEU A 62 -13.56 7.79 18.97
N THR A 63 -12.44 7.29 19.48
CA THR A 63 -12.40 6.46 20.69
C THR A 63 -13.01 7.19 21.88
N ARG A 64 -12.59 8.44 22.14
CA ARG A 64 -13.16 9.26 23.23
C ARG A 64 -14.65 9.54 23.04
N GLN A 65 -15.06 9.83 21.81
CA GLN A 65 -16.46 10.12 21.49
C GLN A 65 -17.34 8.90 21.78
N VAL A 66 -17.03 7.75 21.19
CA VAL A 66 -17.83 6.52 21.34
C VAL A 66 -17.83 6.03 22.78
N ALA A 67 -16.69 6.12 23.48
CA ALA A 67 -16.62 5.77 24.88
C ALA A 67 -17.51 6.67 25.75
N GLY A 68 -17.50 7.98 25.50
CA GLY A 68 -18.38 8.93 26.17
C GLY A 68 -19.86 8.67 25.91
N GLU A 69 -20.23 8.39 24.65
CA GLU A 69 -21.61 8.04 24.26
C GLU A 69 -22.13 6.78 24.99
N LEU A 70 -21.24 5.84 25.29
CA LEU A 70 -21.57 4.56 25.93
C LEU A 70 -21.28 4.52 27.44
N GLY A 71 -20.84 5.63 28.04
CA GLY A 71 -20.47 5.68 29.46
C GLY A 71 -19.27 4.81 29.84
N LYS A 72 -18.41 4.47 28.87
CA LYS A 72 -17.22 3.63 29.08
C LYS A 72 -15.97 4.48 29.21
N GLN A 73 -14.96 3.96 29.90
CA GLN A 73 -13.63 4.56 29.97
C GLN A 73 -12.63 3.69 29.20
N VAL A 74 -11.94 4.28 28.23
CA VAL A 74 -10.99 3.55 27.37
C VAL A 74 -9.81 4.44 26.97
N ALA A 75 -8.62 3.82 26.92
CA ALA A 75 -7.43 4.39 26.33
C ALA A 75 -7.09 3.67 25.01
N LEU A 76 -6.87 4.45 23.95
CA LEU A 76 -6.29 3.93 22.70
C LEU A 76 -4.77 4.06 22.76
N ASP A 77 -4.09 2.96 22.51
CA ASP A 77 -2.64 2.88 22.36
C ASP A 77 -2.31 2.48 20.93
N VAL A 78 -1.43 3.24 20.27
CA VAL A 78 -1.02 2.97 18.88
C VAL A 78 0.48 2.76 18.87
N LEU A 79 0.91 1.60 18.38
CA LEU A 79 2.31 1.18 18.32
C LEU A 79 2.72 1.07 16.85
N GLY A 80 3.92 1.56 16.51
CA GLY A 80 4.39 1.60 15.13
C GLY A 80 3.74 2.71 14.29
N GLU A 81 3.31 3.80 14.93
CA GLU A 81 2.68 4.94 14.21
C GLU A 81 3.66 5.66 13.28
N GLU A 82 4.96 5.48 13.46
CA GLU A 82 6.04 5.91 12.59
C GLU A 82 6.14 5.11 11.29
N CYS A 83 5.46 3.95 11.20
CA CYS A 83 5.45 3.15 9.99
C CYS A 83 4.84 3.94 8.83
N GLU A 84 5.47 3.83 7.66
CA GLU A 84 4.99 4.47 6.44
C GLU A 84 4.16 3.48 5.61
N LEU A 85 3.05 3.96 5.06
CA LEU A 85 2.15 3.18 4.20
C LEU A 85 1.72 4.03 3.00
N ASP A 86 1.32 3.39 1.90
CA ASP A 86 0.71 4.09 0.78
C ASP A 86 -0.52 4.89 1.24
N ARG A 87 -0.62 6.14 0.79
CA ARG A 87 -1.71 7.05 1.16
C ARG A 87 -3.10 6.52 0.84
N ASN A 88 -3.30 5.90 -0.32
CA ASN A 88 -4.60 5.38 -0.72
C ASN A 88 -4.98 4.16 0.12
N LEU A 89 -3.99 3.31 0.43
CA LEU A 89 -4.18 2.22 1.38
C LEU A 89 -4.58 2.76 2.76
N LEU A 90 -3.86 3.74 3.31
CA LEU A 90 -4.20 4.33 4.62
C LEU A 90 -5.61 4.94 4.64
N GLN A 91 -6.00 5.63 3.56
CA GLN A 91 -7.34 6.19 3.41
C GLN A 91 -8.42 5.10 3.36
N SER A 92 -8.22 4.04 2.57
CA SER A 92 -9.17 2.93 2.47
C SER A 92 -9.28 2.12 3.77
N MET A 93 -8.20 2.03 4.55
CA MET A 93 -8.18 1.37 5.87
C MET A 93 -8.82 2.19 6.98
N THR A 94 -9.05 3.50 6.78
CA THR A 94 -9.60 4.36 7.82
C THR A 94 -10.98 3.89 8.30
N ALA A 95 -11.94 3.71 7.40
CA ALA A 95 -13.30 3.31 7.77
C ALA A 95 -13.36 1.91 8.43
N PRO A 96 -12.65 0.88 7.93
CA PRO A 96 -12.51 -0.40 8.63
C PRO A 96 -11.95 -0.28 10.05
N LEU A 97 -10.89 0.51 10.25
CA LEU A 97 -10.30 0.72 11.58
C LEU A 97 -11.26 1.43 12.53
N GLU A 98 -11.98 2.44 12.05
CA GLU A 98 -13.02 3.12 12.82
C GLU A 98 -14.13 2.15 13.25
N HIS A 99 -14.54 1.26 12.34
CA HIS A 99 -15.54 0.23 12.63
C HIS A 99 -15.05 -0.76 13.69
N LEU A 100 -13.81 -1.26 13.57
CA LEU A 100 -13.21 -2.18 14.55
C LEU A 100 -13.08 -1.55 15.94
N ILE A 101 -12.65 -0.29 16.02
CA ILE A 101 -12.57 0.44 17.28
C ILE A 101 -13.96 0.60 17.90
N ARG A 102 -14.97 0.96 17.10
CA ARG A 102 -16.36 1.07 17.58
C ARG A 102 -16.84 -0.26 18.14
N ASN A 103 -16.63 -1.37 17.42
CA ASN A 103 -17.05 -2.69 17.89
C ASN A 103 -16.35 -3.10 19.19
N ALA A 104 -15.05 -2.82 19.31
CA ALA A 104 -14.29 -3.09 20.51
C ALA A 104 -14.82 -2.30 21.72
N ILE A 105 -15.22 -1.04 21.54
CA ILE A 105 -15.80 -0.24 22.62
C ILE A 105 -17.24 -0.68 22.91
N SER A 106 -18.08 -0.82 21.89
CA SER A 106 -19.51 -1.14 22.04
C SER A 106 -19.74 -2.50 22.67
N HIS A 107 -19.03 -3.52 22.19
CA HIS A 107 -19.29 -4.90 22.57
C HIS A 107 -18.12 -5.56 23.31
N GLY A 108 -16.89 -5.08 23.11
CA GLY A 108 -15.69 -5.72 23.69
C GLY A 108 -15.30 -5.24 25.08
N LEU A 109 -15.77 -4.07 25.53
CA LEU A 109 -15.46 -3.51 26.85
C LEU A 109 -16.68 -3.50 27.76
N GLU A 110 -16.53 -3.95 29.00
CA GLU A 110 -17.56 -3.83 30.03
C GLU A 110 -17.65 -2.39 30.56
N LEU A 111 -18.70 -2.08 31.32
CA LEU A 111 -18.80 -0.77 32.00
C LEU A 111 -17.71 -0.63 33.07
N PRO A 112 -17.29 0.61 33.40
CA PRO A 112 -16.22 0.85 34.38
C PRO A 112 -16.43 0.12 35.71
N ASP A 113 -17.65 0.16 36.25
CA ASP A 113 -18.00 -0.46 37.54
C ASP A 113 -18.02 -2.00 37.44
N GLU A 114 -18.48 -2.55 36.30
CA GLU A 114 -18.44 -4.00 36.03
C GLU A 114 -16.99 -4.50 35.93
N ARG A 115 -16.07 -3.69 35.38
CA ARG A 115 -14.65 -4.04 35.31
C ARG A 115 -14.03 -4.13 36.70
N GLU A 116 -14.27 -3.12 37.54
CA GLU A 116 -13.76 -3.09 38.92
C GLU A 116 -14.33 -4.23 39.77
N ALA A 117 -15.63 -4.54 39.62
CA ALA A 117 -16.25 -5.69 40.28
C ALA A 117 -15.59 -7.03 39.88
N ASN A 118 -15.04 -7.11 38.67
CA ASN A 118 -14.29 -8.26 38.18
C ASN A 118 -12.76 -8.14 38.40
N GLY A 119 -12.30 -7.19 39.22
CA GLY A 119 -10.88 -6.99 39.53
C GLY A 119 -10.04 -6.45 38.36
N LYS A 120 -10.67 -5.94 37.30
CA LYS A 120 -10.00 -5.33 36.15
C LYS A 120 -9.83 -3.82 36.36
N PRO A 121 -8.86 -3.17 35.71
CA PRO A 121 -8.75 -1.72 35.71
C PRO A 121 -10.01 -1.06 35.14
N ARG A 122 -10.46 0.01 35.81
CA ARG A 122 -11.63 0.84 35.42
C ARG A 122 -11.56 1.29 33.97
N THR A 123 -10.39 1.73 33.53
CA THR A 123 -10.14 2.13 32.14
C THR A 123 -9.74 0.91 31.29
N GLY A 124 -10.52 0.62 30.25
CA GLY A 124 -10.18 -0.37 29.23
C GLY A 124 -9.01 0.09 28.34
N LYS A 125 -8.32 -0.85 27.69
CA LYS A 125 -7.23 -0.54 26.75
C LYS A 125 -7.53 -1.18 25.40
N ILE A 126 -7.47 -0.38 24.34
CA ILE A 126 -7.47 -0.85 22.95
C ILE A 126 -6.07 -0.57 22.39
N SER A 127 -5.43 -1.59 21.79
CA SER A 127 -4.13 -1.44 21.16
C SER A 127 -4.21 -1.68 19.65
N LEU A 128 -3.78 -0.69 18.86
CA LEU A 128 -3.54 -0.84 17.43
C LEU A 128 -2.03 -1.00 17.22
N ARG A 129 -1.60 -2.07 16.55
CA ARG A 129 -0.19 -2.30 16.23
C ARG A 129 -0.01 -2.30 14.73
N VAL A 130 0.89 -1.46 14.25
CA VAL A 130 1.34 -1.47 12.87
C VAL A 130 2.69 -2.17 12.84
N LEU A 131 2.77 -3.23 12.06
CA LEU A 131 3.99 -3.99 11.87
C LEU A 131 4.52 -3.67 10.48
N ALA A 132 5.69 -3.05 10.40
CA ALA A 132 6.37 -2.93 9.13
C ALA A 132 6.71 -4.35 8.65
N GLY A 133 6.24 -4.72 7.45
CA GLY A 133 6.71 -5.93 6.80
C GLY A 133 8.22 -5.86 6.65
N MET A 134 8.94 -6.95 6.94
CA MET A 134 10.38 -7.07 6.74
C MET A 134 10.73 -6.92 5.25
N THR A 135 10.78 -5.70 4.72
CA THR A 135 11.35 -5.44 3.40
C THR A 135 12.84 -5.24 3.61
N ARG A 136 13.59 -6.27 3.22
CA ARG A 136 15.05 -6.39 3.28
C ARG A 136 15.75 -5.08 2.91
N LYS A 137 16.46 -4.50 3.87
CA LYS A 137 17.74 -3.86 3.59
C LYS A 137 18.77 -4.97 3.35
N LEU A 138 19.14 -5.19 2.09
CA LEU A 138 20.42 -5.73 1.66
C LEU A 138 20.80 -5.03 0.36
#